data_AF-A0A176FWG5-F1
#
_entry.id   AF-A0A176FWG5-F1
#
_cell.length_a   1.000
_cell.length_b   1.000
_cell.length_c   1.000
_cell.angle_alpha   90.00
_cell.angle_beta   90.00
_cell.angle_gamma   90.00
#
_symmetry.space_group_name_H-M   'P 1'
#
loop_
_entity.id
_entity.type
_entity.pdbx_description
1 polymer ?
#
loop_
_entity_poly.entity_id
_entity_poly.type
_entity_poly.pdbx_seq_one_letter_code
_entity_poly.pdbx_strand_id
1 'polypeptide(L)'
;MTPLIFRLFEANGMPLPTRNLPREYAVADLRGTMGWKAEVEAAERLARTGALPANRLLGLYTDRQPAASGGVWERVRAVQDFDAALSSGDSAAISRELRDVWHLMRENGLAVAFAALYGAELAKLDAPSALAHEVALLSPVYESAAKAPGEQTRRLVFLEGLAKGAPEARLAASATESAIARAFAARQVPPDHAGPLRDGRLGQAILAAAMQLQGATPGQTRDLEAALATLRVVGLEDVARQAALQVLLLAEAE
;
A
#
# COMPACT_ATOMS: atom_id res chain seq x y z
N MET A 1 4.60 -28.87 4.95
CA MET A 1 6.02 -28.59 5.27
C MET A 1 6.07 -27.99 6.67
N THR A 2 6.90 -28.52 7.58
CA THR A 2 7.08 -27.92 8.91
C THR A 2 8.40 -27.14 8.97
N PRO A 3 8.54 -26.15 9.87
CA PRO A 3 9.80 -25.41 10.03
C PRO A 3 10.99 -26.32 10.36
N LEU A 4 10.78 -27.37 11.16
CA LEU A 4 11.81 -28.34 11.51
C LEU A 4 12.32 -29.10 10.28
N ILE A 5 11.42 -29.61 9.43
CA ILE A 5 11.81 -30.33 8.21
C ILE A 5 12.57 -29.38 7.28
N PHE A 6 12.09 -28.14 7.11
CA PHE A 6 12.79 -27.12 6.31
C PHE A 6 14.22 -26.89 6.80
N ARG A 7 14.42 -26.72 8.12
CA ARG A 7 15.76 -26.56 8.73
C ARG A 7 16.67 -27.77 8.55
N LEU A 8 16.11 -28.98 8.58
CA LEU A 8 16.87 -30.21 8.34
C LEU A 8 17.41 -30.26 6.91
N PHE A 9 16.60 -29.87 5.91
CA PHE A 9 17.03 -29.78 4.52
C PHE A 9 18.13 -28.73 4.32
N GLU A 10 18.00 -27.55 4.94
CA GLU A 10 19.07 -26.53 4.93
C GLU A 10 20.37 -27.07 5.54
N ALA A 11 20.30 -27.72 6.72
CA ALA A 11 21.46 -28.25 7.43
C ALA A 11 22.19 -29.35 6.66
N ASN A 12 21.48 -30.11 5.83
CA ASN A 12 22.05 -31.14 4.97
C ASN A 12 22.55 -30.61 3.61
N GLY A 13 22.57 -29.30 3.39
CA GLY A 13 23.03 -28.70 2.13
C GLY A 13 22.06 -28.88 0.96
N MET A 14 20.79 -29.22 1.23
CA MET A 14 19.74 -29.40 0.24
C MET A 14 18.62 -28.36 0.44
N PRO A 15 18.90 -27.05 0.31
CA PRO A 15 17.91 -26.02 0.57
C PRO A 15 16.71 -26.17 -0.36
N LEU A 16 15.51 -26.09 0.22
CA LEU A 16 14.26 -26.21 -0.53
C LEU A 16 13.89 -24.87 -1.18
N PRO A 17 13.40 -24.86 -2.43
CA PRO A 17 12.87 -23.64 -3.04
C PRO A 17 11.69 -23.08 -2.23
N THR A 18 11.79 -21.83 -1.75
CA THR A 18 10.74 -21.23 -0.90
C THR A 18 9.58 -20.61 -1.69
N ARG A 19 9.71 -20.49 -3.02
CA ARG A 19 8.74 -19.81 -3.90
C ARG A 19 7.31 -20.34 -3.72
N ASN A 20 7.17 -21.66 -3.59
CA ASN A 20 5.87 -22.34 -3.44
C ASN A 20 5.55 -22.68 -1.97
N LEU A 21 6.42 -22.27 -1.03
CA LEU A 21 6.17 -22.44 0.41
C LEU A 21 5.40 -21.22 0.94
N PRO A 22 4.73 -21.34 2.10
CA PRO A 22 4.13 -20.22 2.81
C PRO A 22 5.12 -19.03 2.99
N ARG A 23 4.58 -17.82 3.12
CA ARG A 23 5.39 -16.58 3.11
C ARG A 23 6.44 -16.56 4.24
N GLU A 24 6.15 -17.16 5.38
CA GLU A 24 7.07 -17.24 6.52
C GLU A 24 8.41 -17.89 6.17
N TYR A 25 8.49 -18.70 5.10
CA TYR A 25 9.74 -19.30 4.62
C TYR A 25 10.56 -18.36 3.72
N ALA A 26 9.97 -17.29 3.16
CA ALA A 26 10.65 -16.38 2.25
C ALA A 26 11.84 -15.64 2.91
N VAL A 27 11.80 -15.48 4.24
CA VAL A 27 12.91 -14.86 5.00
C VAL A 27 14.21 -15.66 4.87
N ALA A 28 14.13 -16.98 4.63
CA ALA A 28 15.32 -17.80 4.46
C ALA A 28 16.14 -17.42 3.22
N ASP A 29 15.47 -16.96 2.16
CA ASP A 29 16.13 -16.61 0.90
C ASP A 29 16.92 -15.30 1.02
N LEU A 30 16.62 -14.42 1.99
CA LEU A 30 17.29 -13.12 2.16
C LEU A 30 18.69 -13.19 2.80
N ARG A 31 19.25 -14.38 3.02
CA ARG A 31 20.51 -14.58 3.76
C ARG A 31 21.78 -14.44 2.92
N GLY A 32 21.70 -14.10 1.64
CA GLY A 32 22.88 -14.02 0.78
C GLY A 32 23.34 -15.37 0.20
N THR A 33 22.64 -16.45 0.51
CA THR A 33 23.00 -17.82 0.07
C THR A 33 22.28 -18.24 -1.21
N MET A 34 21.28 -17.46 -1.64
CA MET A 34 20.47 -17.73 -2.82
C MET A 34 20.90 -16.81 -3.97
N GLY A 35 20.52 -17.16 -5.20
CA GLY A 35 20.73 -16.27 -6.33
C GLY A 35 19.88 -14.99 -6.18
N TRP A 36 20.41 -13.86 -6.66
CA TRP A 36 19.79 -12.53 -6.54
C TRP A 36 18.31 -12.50 -6.96
N LYS A 37 17.93 -13.24 -8.02
CA LYS A 37 16.52 -13.36 -8.44
C LYS A 37 15.61 -13.87 -7.30
N ALA A 38 16.03 -14.91 -6.60
CA ALA A 38 15.26 -15.50 -5.51
C ALA A 38 15.18 -14.55 -4.31
N GLU A 39 16.27 -13.83 -4.02
CA GLU A 39 16.29 -12.79 -2.98
C GLU A 39 15.29 -11.69 -3.28
N VAL A 40 15.25 -11.19 -4.52
CA VAL A 40 14.33 -10.14 -4.94
C VAL A 40 12.88 -10.64 -4.88
N GLU A 41 12.58 -11.82 -5.42
CA GLU A 41 11.23 -12.42 -5.35
C GLU A 41 10.78 -12.63 -3.89
N ALA A 42 11.66 -13.08 -3.01
CA ALA A 42 11.37 -13.22 -1.59
C ALA A 42 11.13 -11.86 -0.91
N ALA A 43 11.95 -10.87 -1.24
CA ALA A 43 11.80 -9.51 -0.71
C ALA A 43 10.47 -8.88 -1.11
N GLU A 44 10.08 -8.99 -2.37
CA GLU A 44 8.76 -8.53 -2.85
C GLU A 44 7.63 -9.23 -2.11
N ARG A 45 7.70 -10.56 -1.96
CA ARG A 45 6.66 -11.34 -1.26
C ARG A 45 6.45 -10.88 0.19
N LEU A 46 7.52 -10.46 0.86
CA LEU A 46 7.48 -9.95 2.24
C LEU A 46 7.01 -8.48 2.28
N ALA A 47 7.50 -7.66 1.35
CA ALA A 47 7.14 -6.24 1.24
C ALA A 47 5.65 -6.02 0.97
N ARG A 48 5.00 -6.90 0.18
CA ARG A 48 3.53 -6.90 -0.05
C ARG A 48 2.69 -6.89 1.23
N THR A 49 3.26 -7.32 2.35
CA THR A 49 2.58 -7.37 3.66
C THR A 49 3.22 -6.52 4.74
N GLY A 50 4.15 -5.64 4.36
CA GLY A 50 4.90 -4.83 5.32
C GLY A 50 5.87 -5.64 6.21
N ALA A 51 6.05 -6.94 5.95
CA ALA A 51 6.98 -7.79 6.69
C ALA A 51 8.45 -7.50 6.35
N LEU A 52 8.70 -6.81 5.24
CA LEU A 52 10.00 -6.25 4.87
C LEU A 52 9.88 -4.73 4.72
N PRO A 53 10.76 -3.93 5.36
CA PRO A 53 10.81 -2.49 5.15
C PRO A 53 11.07 -2.15 3.68
N ALA A 54 10.38 -1.14 3.16
CA ALA A 54 10.49 -0.76 1.75
C ALA A 54 11.93 -0.36 1.35
N ASN A 55 12.68 0.31 2.24
CA ASN A 55 14.09 0.66 2.01
C ASN A 55 14.99 -0.58 1.82
N ARG A 56 14.66 -1.71 2.46
CA ARG A 56 15.42 -2.95 2.26
C ARG A 56 15.14 -3.56 0.88
N LEU A 57 13.89 -3.45 0.40
CA LEU A 57 13.55 -3.84 -0.98
C LEU A 57 14.28 -2.94 -1.98
N LEU A 58 14.28 -1.62 -1.76
CA LEU A 58 14.99 -0.67 -2.62
C LEU A 58 16.48 -1.01 -2.72
N GLY A 59 17.13 -1.29 -1.58
CA GLY A 59 18.54 -1.71 -1.58
C GLY A 59 18.82 -2.96 -2.42
N LEU A 60 17.90 -3.91 -2.48
CA LEU A 60 18.04 -5.09 -3.35
C LEU A 60 17.81 -4.76 -4.83
N TYR A 61 16.89 -3.85 -5.13
CA TYR A 61 16.65 -3.39 -6.49
C TYR A 61 17.84 -2.59 -7.03
N THR A 62 18.52 -1.79 -6.20
CA THR A 62 19.64 -0.95 -6.64
C THR A 62 21.01 -1.62 -6.53
N ASP A 63 21.09 -2.83 -5.95
CA ASP A 63 22.37 -3.54 -5.75
C ASP A 63 23.09 -3.86 -7.08
N ARG A 64 22.32 -4.18 -8.13
CA ARG A 64 22.87 -4.67 -9.41
C ARG A 64 22.01 -4.27 -10.60
N GLN A 65 22.60 -4.34 -11.79
CA GLN A 65 21.88 -4.18 -13.04
C GLN A 65 21.01 -5.41 -13.34
N PRO A 66 19.77 -5.23 -13.87
CA PRO A 66 18.88 -6.34 -14.19
C PRO A 66 19.56 -7.38 -15.08
N ALA A 67 19.56 -8.64 -14.65
CA ALA A 67 20.31 -9.70 -15.32
C ALA A 67 19.66 -10.21 -16.62
N ALA A 68 18.38 -9.92 -16.84
CA ALA A 68 17.63 -10.32 -18.03
C ALA A 68 16.43 -9.39 -18.30
N SER A 69 15.66 -9.69 -19.34
CA SER A 69 14.31 -9.14 -19.57
C SER A 69 13.24 -10.00 -18.90
N GLY A 70 12.08 -9.40 -18.59
CA GLY A 70 10.91 -10.10 -18.08
C GLY A 70 10.83 -10.26 -16.56
N GLY A 71 9.59 -10.25 -16.06
CA GLY A 71 9.25 -10.63 -14.69
C GLY A 71 9.83 -9.68 -13.64
N VAL A 72 10.54 -10.21 -12.64
CA VAL A 72 11.14 -9.40 -11.58
C VAL A 72 12.11 -8.35 -12.12
N TRP A 73 12.79 -8.63 -13.22
CA TRP A 73 13.77 -7.71 -13.80
C TRP A 73 13.16 -6.46 -14.41
N GLU A 74 11.91 -6.53 -14.89
CA GLU A 74 11.19 -5.34 -15.37
C GLU A 74 10.86 -4.39 -14.22
N ARG A 75 10.48 -4.94 -13.06
CA ARG A 75 10.26 -4.17 -11.83
C ARG A 75 11.53 -3.54 -11.30
N VAL A 76 12.63 -4.29 -11.26
CA VAL A 76 13.93 -3.75 -10.88
C VAL A 76 14.33 -2.59 -11.80
N ARG A 77 14.23 -2.80 -13.12
CA ARG A 77 14.56 -1.76 -14.11
C ARG A 77 13.69 -0.52 -13.95
N ALA A 78 12.37 -0.68 -13.86
CA ALA A 78 11.44 0.45 -13.74
C ALA A 78 11.68 1.28 -12.48
N VAL A 79 12.06 0.66 -11.35
CA VAL A 79 12.44 1.41 -10.15
C VAL A 79 13.75 2.15 -10.34
N GLN A 80 14.76 1.54 -10.96
CA GLN A 80 16.04 2.20 -11.25
C GLN A 80 15.87 3.38 -12.21
N ASP A 81 15.08 3.22 -13.27
CA ASP A 81 14.80 4.26 -14.26
C ASP A 81 14.04 5.43 -13.61
N PHE A 82 13.06 5.13 -12.76
CA PHE A 82 12.33 6.14 -12.00
C PHE A 82 13.22 6.87 -10.98
N ASP A 83 14.11 6.17 -10.28
CA ASP A 83 15.07 6.75 -9.33
C ASP A 83 16.04 7.72 -10.02
N ALA A 84 16.51 7.35 -11.22
CA ALA A 84 17.31 8.22 -12.08
C ALA A 84 16.53 9.44 -12.58
N ALA A 85 15.25 9.26 -12.94
CA ALA A 85 14.38 10.37 -13.36
C ALA A 85 14.11 11.35 -12.21
N LEU A 86 13.87 10.86 -10.99
CA LEU A 86 13.74 11.72 -9.80
C LEU A 86 15.03 12.51 -9.54
N SER A 87 16.18 11.85 -9.65
CA SER A 87 17.49 12.48 -9.44
C SER A 87 17.82 13.56 -10.48
N SER A 88 17.29 13.46 -11.70
CA SER A 88 17.52 14.44 -12.76
C SER A 88 16.68 15.71 -12.59
N GLY A 89 15.56 15.63 -11.86
CA GLY A 89 14.60 16.73 -11.70
C GLY A 89 13.78 17.05 -12.96
N ASP A 90 13.88 16.25 -14.02
CA ASP A 90 13.08 16.43 -15.24
C ASP A 90 11.64 15.96 -15.02
N SER A 91 10.72 16.91 -14.82
CA SER A 91 9.30 16.64 -14.59
C SER A 91 8.64 15.78 -15.68
N ALA A 92 9.11 15.85 -16.93
CA ALA A 92 8.58 15.04 -18.02
C ALA A 92 9.09 13.60 -17.94
N ALA A 93 10.37 13.41 -17.59
CA ALA A 93 10.92 12.09 -17.32
C ALA A 93 10.25 11.46 -16.09
N ILE A 94 10.16 12.19 -14.98
CA ILE A 94 9.49 11.73 -13.74
C ILE A 94 8.07 11.27 -14.04
N SER A 95 7.28 12.06 -14.77
CA SER A 95 5.89 11.73 -15.06
C SER A 95 5.73 10.48 -15.94
N ARG A 96 6.65 10.26 -16.89
CA ARG A 96 6.66 9.07 -17.75
C ARG A 96 7.06 7.84 -16.95
N GLU A 97 8.22 7.86 -16.31
CA GLU A 97 8.73 6.71 -15.56
C GLU A 97 7.81 6.35 -14.38
N LEU A 98 7.19 7.35 -13.74
CA LEU A 98 6.21 7.13 -12.67
C LEU A 98 5.03 6.29 -13.15
N ARG A 99 4.50 6.55 -14.35
CA ARG A 99 3.37 5.80 -14.89
C ARG A 99 3.72 4.32 -15.06
N ASP A 100 4.90 4.06 -15.61
CA ASP A 100 5.35 2.70 -15.94
C ASP A 100 5.67 1.91 -14.68
N VAL A 101 6.45 2.49 -13.75
CA VAL A 101 6.76 1.83 -12.47
C VAL A 101 5.51 1.65 -11.61
N TRP A 102 4.60 2.63 -11.58
CA TRP A 102 3.38 2.54 -10.78
C TRP A 102 2.48 1.40 -11.21
N HIS A 103 2.30 1.22 -12.52
CA HIS A 103 1.56 0.10 -13.09
C HIS A 103 2.14 -1.24 -12.61
N LEU A 104 3.46 -1.43 -12.79
CA LEU A 104 4.14 -2.65 -12.38
C LEU A 104 4.07 -2.91 -10.87
N MET A 105 4.17 -1.87 -10.04
CA MET A 105 4.06 -1.98 -8.59
C MET A 105 2.64 -2.34 -8.17
N ARG A 106 1.61 -1.78 -8.80
CA ARG A 106 0.20 -2.13 -8.51
C ARG A 106 -0.12 -3.57 -8.86
N GLU A 107 0.21 -4.01 -10.08
CA GLU A 107 -0.04 -5.39 -10.53
C GLU A 107 0.63 -6.45 -9.64
N ASN A 108 1.73 -6.08 -8.98
CA ASN A 108 2.50 -6.98 -8.13
C ASN A 108 2.25 -6.76 -6.63
N GLY A 109 1.25 -5.94 -6.25
CA GLY A 109 0.91 -5.69 -4.84
C GLY A 109 1.98 -4.92 -4.05
N LEU A 110 2.85 -4.19 -4.75
CA LEU A 110 3.97 -3.41 -4.19
C LEU A 110 3.68 -1.91 -4.13
N ALA A 111 2.49 -1.45 -4.54
CA ALA A 111 2.12 -0.04 -4.60
C ALA A 111 2.30 0.71 -3.27
N VAL A 112 1.92 0.09 -2.14
CA VAL A 112 2.11 0.69 -0.80
C VAL A 112 3.59 0.81 -0.45
N ALA A 113 4.40 -0.20 -0.76
CA ALA A 113 5.84 -0.14 -0.54
C ALA A 113 6.51 0.93 -1.41
N PHE A 114 6.08 1.06 -2.67
CA PHE A 114 6.53 2.10 -3.58
C PHE A 114 6.17 3.50 -3.09
N ALA A 115 4.90 3.72 -2.69
CA ALA A 115 4.45 4.99 -2.12
C ALA A 115 5.23 5.34 -0.84
N ALA A 116 5.53 4.36 0.02
CA ALA A 116 6.32 4.57 1.23
C ALA A 116 7.77 5.02 0.93
N LEU A 117 8.34 4.63 -0.21
CA LEU A 117 9.67 5.05 -0.65
C LEU A 117 9.67 6.45 -1.25
N TYR A 118 8.75 6.69 -2.19
CA TYR A 118 8.85 7.83 -3.09
C TYR A 118 7.81 8.92 -2.86
N GLY A 119 6.77 8.65 -2.06
CA GLY A 119 5.68 9.61 -1.83
C GLY A 119 6.14 10.95 -1.24
N ALA A 120 7.17 10.92 -0.39
CA ALA A 120 7.73 12.14 0.19
C ALA A 120 8.45 13.02 -0.84
N GLU A 121 9.17 12.44 -1.79
CA GLU A 121 9.82 13.21 -2.86
C GLU A 121 8.80 13.69 -3.89
N LEU A 122 7.81 12.86 -4.23
CA LEU A 122 6.71 13.24 -5.12
C LEU A 122 5.87 14.40 -4.56
N ALA A 123 5.67 14.45 -3.25
CA ALA A 123 4.96 15.55 -2.60
C ALA A 123 5.71 16.89 -2.61
N LYS A 124 7.03 16.88 -2.88
CA LYS A 124 7.86 18.09 -2.94
C LYS A 124 7.96 18.70 -4.33
N LEU A 125 7.43 18.03 -5.36
CA LEU A 125 7.42 18.57 -6.71
C LEU A 125 6.58 19.85 -6.76
N ASP A 126 7.03 20.87 -7.49
CA ASP A 126 6.31 22.15 -7.60
C ASP A 126 4.96 22.00 -8.32
N ALA A 127 4.90 21.10 -9.31
CA ALA A 127 3.72 20.82 -10.11
C ALA A 127 3.61 19.30 -10.34
N PRO A 128 3.22 18.52 -9.32
CA PRO A 128 3.08 17.08 -9.45
C PRO A 128 1.93 16.76 -10.41
N SER A 129 2.10 15.74 -11.24
CA SER A 129 0.98 15.16 -11.98
C SER A 129 -0.06 14.60 -11.00
N ALA A 130 -1.31 14.44 -11.45
CA ALA A 130 -2.36 13.83 -10.63
C ALA A 130 -1.92 12.47 -10.05
N LEU A 131 -1.22 11.65 -10.85
CA LEU A 131 -0.68 10.38 -10.40
C LEU A 131 0.39 10.52 -9.30
N ALA A 132 1.31 11.49 -9.43
CA ALA A 132 2.31 11.76 -8.40
C ALA A 132 1.66 12.15 -7.07
N HIS A 133 0.60 12.97 -7.14
CA HIS A 133 -0.16 13.37 -5.96
C HIS A 133 -0.91 12.18 -5.34
N GLU A 134 -1.54 11.33 -6.14
CA GLU A 134 -2.19 10.10 -5.68
C GLU A 134 -1.20 9.14 -4.99
N VAL A 135 -0.01 8.94 -5.56
CA VAL A 135 1.04 8.11 -4.95
C VAL A 135 1.49 8.72 -3.61
N ALA A 136 1.65 10.03 -3.53
CA ALA A 136 1.99 10.72 -2.30
C ALA A 136 0.91 10.57 -1.22
N LEU A 137 -0.38 10.58 -1.60
CA LEU A 137 -1.50 10.33 -0.69
C LEU A 137 -1.58 8.88 -0.20
N LEU A 138 -0.97 7.91 -0.89
CA LEU A 138 -0.85 6.52 -0.38
C LEU A 138 0.31 6.35 0.63
N SER A 139 1.19 7.33 0.73
CA SER A 139 2.41 7.23 1.55
C SER A 139 2.19 7.64 3.02
N PRO A 140 3.17 7.38 3.92
CA PRO A 140 3.12 7.89 5.29
C PRO A 140 3.02 9.41 5.42
N VAL A 141 3.34 10.18 4.36
CA VAL A 141 3.27 11.65 4.36
C VAL A 141 1.94 12.19 3.80
N TYR A 142 0.90 11.35 3.71
CA TYR A 142 -0.38 11.68 3.08
C TYR A 142 -1.02 12.99 3.58
N GLU A 143 -0.94 13.29 4.88
CA GLU A 143 -1.52 14.54 5.43
C GLU A 143 -0.83 15.80 4.92
N SER A 144 0.50 15.77 4.78
CA SER A 144 1.25 16.87 4.17
C SER A 144 1.06 16.92 2.67
N ALA A 145 0.99 15.76 2.01
CA ALA A 145 0.72 15.67 0.57
C ALA A 145 -0.64 16.31 0.22
N ALA A 146 -1.67 16.13 1.06
CA ALA A 146 -2.99 16.74 0.87
C ALA A 146 -3.02 18.28 0.96
N LYS A 147 -1.90 18.92 1.31
CA LYS A 147 -1.74 20.38 1.34
C LYS A 147 -0.86 20.88 0.18
N ALA A 148 -0.25 19.98 -0.57
CA ALA A 148 0.64 20.34 -1.65
C ALA A 148 -0.15 21.02 -2.79
N PRO A 149 0.41 22.05 -3.43
CA PRO A 149 -0.19 22.64 -4.61
C PRO A 149 -0.22 21.60 -5.76
N GLY A 150 -1.27 21.63 -6.58
CA GLY A 150 -1.44 20.66 -7.63
C GLY A 150 -2.70 20.89 -8.45
N GLU A 151 -2.93 19.97 -9.40
CA GLU A 151 -4.12 19.96 -10.24
C GLU A 151 -5.39 19.76 -9.39
N GLN A 152 -6.37 20.63 -9.56
CA GLN A 152 -7.60 20.62 -8.76
C GLN A 152 -8.73 19.86 -9.47
N THR A 153 -8.57 18.53 -9.58
CA THR A 153 -9.64 17.68 -10.10
C THR A 153 -10.62 17.28 -9.00
N ARG A 154 -11.87 16.98 -9.34
CA ARG A 154 -12.89 16.49 -8.37
C ARG A 154 -12.35 15.34 -7.52
N ARG A 155 -11.68 14.37 -8.16
CA ARG A 155 -11.13 13.16 -7.51
C ARG A 155 -10.05 13.54 -6.51
N LEU A 156 -9.10 14.40 -6.89
CA LEU A 156 -8.03 14.84 -5.98
C LEU A 156 -8.59 15.62 -4.80
N VAL A 157 -9.52 16.55 -5.02
CA VAL A 157 -10.17 17.29 -3.91
C VAL A 157 -10.86 16.35 -2.93
N PHE A 158 -11.51 15.28 -3.42
CA PHE A 158 -12.11 14.27 -2.56
C PHE A 158 -11.05 13.51 -1.75
N LEU A 159 -9.96 13.06 -2.38
CA LEU A 159 -8.86 12.33 -1.73
C LEU A 159 -8.11 13.20 -0.72
N GLU A 160 -7.88 14.48 -1.03
CA GLU A 160 -7.29 15.44 -0.09
C GLU A 160 -8.21 15.69 1.11
N GLY A 161 -9.51 15.82 0.89
CA GLY A 161 -10.50 15.91 1.96
C GLY A 161 -10.49 14.67 2.84
N LEU A 162 -10.37 13.48 2.23
CA LEU A 162 -10.22 12.21 2.93
C LEU A 162 -8.95 12.16 3.78
N ALA A 163 -7.81 12.58 3.23
CA ALA A 163 -6.55 12.69 3.97
C ALA A 163 -6.63 13.65 5.16
N LYS A 164 -7.47 14.69 5.07
CA LYS A 164 -7.77 15.63 6.17
C LYS A 164 -8.85 15.12 7.13
N GLY A 165 -9.44 13.95 6.88
CA GLY A 165 -10.50 13.35 7.70
C GLY A 165 -11.90 13.94 7.48
N ALA A 166 -12.08 14.73 6.43
CA ALA A 166 -13.34 15.41 6.09
C ALA A 166 -13.64 15.36 4.58
N PRO A 167 -13.79 14.15 3.97
CA PRO A 167 -14.16 14.02 2.57
C PRO A 167 -15.56 14.60 2.32
N GLU A 168 -15.70 15.43 1.28
CA GLU A 168 -16.98 16.06 0.97
C GLU A 168 -17.91 15.10 0.21
N ALA A 169 -19.07 14.78 0.80
CA ALA A 169 -20.04 13.85 0.21
C ALA A 169 -20.53 14.27 -1.19
N ARG A 170 -20.63 15.58 -1.46
CA ARG A 170 -21.05 16.11 -2.77
C ARG A 170 -20.05 15.83 -3.89
N LEU A 171 -18.79 15.57 -3.55
CA LEU A 171 -17.74 15.25 -4.51
C LEU A 171 -17.69 13.75 -4.83
N ALA A 172 -18.37 12.90 -4.06
CA ALA A 172 -18.38 11.45 -4.29
C ALA A 172 -19.06 11.09 -5.62
N ALA A 173 -18.36 10.34 -6.47
CA ALA A 173 -18.83 9.87 -7.77
C ALA A 173 -19.03 8.35 -7.85
N SER A 174 -18.68 7.62 -6.80
CA SER A 174 -18.88 6.16 -6.72
C SER A 174 -19.60 5.76 -5.44
N ALA A 175 -20.14 4.53 -5.42
CA ALA A 175 -20.74 3.95 -4.22
C ALA A 175 -19.72 3.82 -3.08
N THR A 176 -18.46 3.49 -3.42
CA THR A 176 -17.33 3.40 -2.48
C THR A 176 -16.98 4.77 -1.90
N GLU A 177 -16.82 5.80 -2.74
CA GLU A 177 -16.58 7.18 -2.28
C GLU A 177 -17.71 7.67 -1.38
N SER A 178 -18.96 7.35 -1.72
CA SER A 178 -20.13 7.74 -0.93
C SER A 178 -20.17 7.05 0.44
N ALA A 179 -19.82 5.76 0.50
CA ALA A 179 -19.73 4.99 1.74
C ALA A 179 -18.62 5.49 2.65
N ILE A 180 -17.45 5.80 2.09
CA ILE A 180 -16.35 6.44 2.83
C ILE A 180 -16.81 7.79 3.37
N ALA A 181 -17.42 8.65 2.56
CA ALA A 181 -17.89 9.95 3.02
C ALA A 181 -18.89 9.84 4.19
N ARG A 182 -19.82 8.86 4.16
CA ARG A 182 -20.73 8.60 5.28
C ARG A 182 -20.02 8.08 6.52
N ALA A 183 -19.06 7.16 6.36
CA ALA A 183 -18.25 6.67 7.48
C ALA A 183 -17.47 7.80 8.17
N PHE A 184 -16.98 8.76 7.38
CA PHE A 184 -16.27 9.93 7.88
C PHE A 184 -17.19 11.02 8.47
N ALA A 185 -18.50 10.97 8.19
CA ALA A 185 -19.49 11.82 8.85
C ALA A 185 -20.09 11.18 10.13
N ALA A 186 -19.90 9.87 10.33
CA ALA A 186 -20.48 9.13 11.44
C ALA A 186 -19.96 9.64 12.81
N ARG A 187 -20.88 9.82 13.76
CA ARG A 187 -20.58 10.25 15.14
C ARG A 187 -20.81 9.15 16.18
N GLN A 188 -21.33 8.02 15.75
CA GLN A 188 -21.69 6.90 16.61
C GLN A 188 -21.20 5.61 15.96
N VAL A 189 -20.91 4.63 16.81
CA VAL A 189 -20.51 3.31 16.35
C VAL A 189 -21.71 2.66 15.65
N PRO A 190 -21.54 2.12 14.44
CA PRO A 190 -22.54 1.30 13.78
C PRO A 190 -23.04 0.15 14.67
N PRO A 191 -24.32 -0.27 14.54
CA PRO A 191 -24.90 -1.33 15.36
C PRO A 191 -24.09 -2.63 15.37
N ASP A 192 -23.48 -2.97 14.23
CA ASP A 192 -22.69 -4.20 14.01
C ASP A 192 -21.50 -4.33 14.97
N HIS A 193 -20.94 -3.20 15.44
CA HIS A 193 -19.82 -3.16 16.36
C HIS A 193 -20.17 -2.57 17.74
N ALA A 194 -21.42 -2.14 17.94
CA ALA A 194 -21.85 -1.49 19.18
C ALA A 194 -21.88 -2.45 20.38
N GLY A 195 -22.18 -3.73 20.16
CA GLY A 195 -22.23 -4.75 21.22
C GLY A 195 -20.91 -4.90 21.98
N PRO A 196 -19.80 -5.28 21.31
CA PRO A 196 -18.49 -5.41 21.96
C PRO A 196 -18.03 -4.13 22.68
N LEU A 197 -18.32 -2.95 22.15
CA LEU A 197 -17.95 -1.68 22.79
C LEU A 197 -18.75 -1.38 24.05
N ARG A 198 -20.06 -1.67 24.07
CA ARG A 198 -20.89 -1.55 25.28
C ARG A 198 -20.40 -2.46 26.40
N ASP A 199 -19.84 -3.62 26.04
CA ASP A 199 -19.31 -4.60 26.99
C ASP A 199 -17.85 -4.31 27.41
N GLY A 200 -17.28 -3.16 27.04
CA GLY A 200 -15.89 -2.80 27.35
C GLY A 200 -14.83 -3.57 26.57
N ARG A 201 -15.21 -4.31 25.51
CA ARG A 201 -14.32 -5.15 24.70
C ARG A 201 -13.78 -4.39 23.48
N LEU A 202 -13.08 -3.28 23.73
CA LEU A 202 -12.53 -2.40 22.70
C LEU A 202 -11.64 -3.16 21.68
N GLY A 203 -10.73 -4.00 22.16
CA GLY A 203 -9.84 -4.77 21.29
C GLY A 203 -10.59 -5.70 20.32
N GLN A 204 -11.69 -6.30 20.77
CA GLN A 204 -12.54 -7.14 19.92
C GLN A 204 -13.25 -6.31 18.85
N ALA A 205 -13.73 -5.11 19.19
CA ALA A 205 -14.37 -4.21 18.22
C ALA A 205 -13.39 -3.75 17.13
N ILE A 206 -12.17 -3.37 17.52
CA ILE A 206 -11.10 -2.99 16.59
C ILE A 206 -10.74 -4.17 15.67
N LEU A 207 -10.54 -5.36 16.25
CA LEU A 207 -10.19 -6.55 15.46
C LEU A 207 -11.31 -6.92 14.48
N ALA A 208 -12.57 -6.87 14.91
CA ALA A 208 -13.72 -7.14 14.04
C ALA A 208 -13.80 -6.14 12.87
N ALA A 209 -13.63 -4.84 13.14
CA ALA A 209 -13.60 -3.81 12.10
C ALA A 209 -12.42 -4.03 11.13
N ALA A 210 -11.23 -4.36 11.64
CA ALA A 210 -10.06 -4.64 10.81
C ALA A 210 -10.26 -5.87 9.90
N MET A 211 -10.84 -6.96 10.43
CA MET A 211 -11.17 -8.15 9.64
C MET A 211 -12.22 -7.86 8.58
N GLN A 212 -13.21 -7.03 8.89
CA GLN A 212 -14.26 -6.63 7.94
C GLN A 212 -13.69 -5.74 6.82
N LEU A 213 -12.74 -4.85 7.12
CA LEU A 213 -12.00 -4.10 6.09
C LEU A 213 -11.16 -4.99 5.19
N GLN A 214 -10.45 -5.97 5.76
CA GLN A 214 -9.63 -6.90 4.98
C GLN A 214 -10.46 -7.79 4.05
N GLY A 215 -11.69 -8.15 4.46
CA GLY A 215 -12.59 -8.98 3.68
C GLY A 215 -13.49 -8.22 2.71
N ALA A 216 -13.51 -6.88 2.75
CA ALA A 216 -14.40 -6.08 1.92
C ALA A 216 -14.04 -6.21 0.44
N THR A 217 -14.97 -6.75 -0.35
CA THR A 217 -14.86 -6.86 -1.82
C THR A 217 -15.51 -5.66 -2.51
N PRO A 218 -15.14 -5.38 -3.79
CA PRO A 218 -15.81 -4.36 -4.58
C PRO A 218 -17.34 -4.53 -4.55
N GLY A 219 -18.06 -3.49 -4.11
CA GLY A 219 -19.52 -3.51 -3.97
C GLY A 219 -20.04 -3.74 -2.54
N GLN A 220 -19.22 -4.26 -1.61
CA GLN A 220 -19.56 -4.42 -0.18
C GLN A 220 -19.39 -3.10 0.60
N THR A 221 -20.06 -2.06 0.12
CA THR A 221 -19.92 -0.70 0.65
C THR A 221 -20.43 -0.52 2.07
N ARG A 222 -21.36 -1.35 2.53
CA ARG A 222 -21.85 -1.32 3.93
C ARG A 222 -20.80 -1.78 4.92
N ASP A 223 -20.06 -2.84 4.59
CA ASP A 223 -19.03 -3.39 5.46
C ASP A 223 -17.85 -2.41 5.59
N LEU A 224 -17.46 -1.81 4.47
CA LEU A 224 -16.49 -0.73 4.42
C LEU A 224 -16.93 0.47 5.28
N GLU A 225 -18.19 0.91 5.12
CA GLU A 225 -18.75 2.04 5.88
C GLU A 225 -18.74 1.76 7.39
N ALA A 226 -19.23 0.58 7.80
CA ALA A 226 -19.34 0.20 9.20
C ALA A 226 -17.97 0.10 9.88
N ALA A 227 -17.00 -0.52 9.21
CA ALA A 227 -15.68 -0.71 9.76
C ALA A 227 -14.90 0.62 9.87
N LEU A 228 -14.91 1.45 8.83
CA LEU A 228 -14.27 2.77 8.87
C LEU A 228 -14.90 3.68 9.94
N ALA A 229 -16.23 3.72 10.03
CA ALA A 229 -16.93 4.50 11.05
C ALA A 229 -16.54 4.04 12.46
N THR A 230 -16.46 2.72 12.67
CA THR A 230 -16.04 2.14 13.96
C THR A 230 -14.63 2.57 14.33
N LEU A 231 -13.66 2.43 13.43
CA LEU A 231 -12.26 2.83 13.67
C LEU A 231 -12.16 4.30 14.08
N ARG A 232 -12.89 5.19 13.39
CA ARG A 232 -12.88 6.62 13.72
C ARG A 232 -13.48 6.92 15.09
N VAL A 233 -14.65 6.34 15.39
CA VAL A 233 -15.34 6.61 16.67
C VAL A 233 -14.53 6.09 17.87
N VAL A 234 -13.73 5.03 17.70
CA VAL A 234 -12.83 4.53 18.74
C VAL A 234 -11.46 5.24 18.79
N GLY A 235 -11.25 6.27 17.97
CA GLY A 235 -10.04 7.11 17.99
C GLY A 235 -8.91 6.67 17.06
N LEU A 236 -9.12 5.67 16.19
CA LEU A 236 -8.16 5.22 15.18
C LEU A 236 -8.31 6.00 13.87
N GLU A 237 -8.30 7.33 13.98
CA GLU A 237 -8.53 8.25 12.85
C GLU A 237 -7.48 8.10 11.75
N ASP A 238 -6.19 8.05 12.12
CA ASP A 238 -5.07 7.90 11.17
C ASP A 238 -5.18 6.59 10.38
N VAL A 239 -5.46 5.48 11.07
CA VAL A 239 -5.67 4.16 10.45
C VAL A 239 -6.86 4.18 9.50
N ALA A 240 -7.97 4.81 9.88
CA ALA A 240 -9.15 4.91 9.03
C ALA A 240 -8.88 5.72 7.75
N ARG A 241 -8.14 6.83 7.85
CA ARG A 241 -7.76 7.66 6.68
C ARG A 241 -6.86 6.90 5.73
N GLN A 242 -5.79 6.30 6.23
CA GLN A 242 -4.86 5.52 5.41
C GLN A 242 -5.56 4.32 4.75
N ALA A 243 -6.38 3.58 5.49
CA ALA A 243 -7.13 2.45 4.95
C ALA A 243 -8.10 2.89 3.84
N ALA A 244 -8.83 3.99 4.04
CA ALA A 244 -9.76 4.51 3.04
C ALA A 244 -9.04 5.02 1.78
N LEU A 245 -7.89 5.71 1.92
CA LEU A 245 -7.05 6.12 0.80
C LEU A 245 -6.54 4.91 0.03
N GLN A 246 -6.05 3.89 0.74
CA GLN A 246 -5.58 2.65 0.13
C GLN A 246 -6.69 1.93 -0.64
N VAL A 247 -7.91 1.86 -0.08
CA VAL A 247 -9.06 1.28 -0.79
C VAL A 247 -9.32 2.03 -2.10
N LEU A 248 -9.37 3.36 -2.10
CA LEU A 248 -9.67 4.13 -3.31
C LEU A 248 -8.55 4.09 -4.36
N LEU A 249 -7.30 4.17 -3.91
CA LEU A 249 -6.14 4.25 -4.80
C LEU A 249 -5.73 2.89 -5.37
N LEU A 250 -6.11 1.79 -4.72
CA LEU A 250 -5.77 0.45 -5.18
C LEU A 250 -6.93 -0.32 -5.85
N ALA A 251 -8.19 0.04 -5.59
CA ALA A 251 -9.37 -0.69 -6.10
C ALA A 251 -9.51 -0.75 -7.65
N GLU A 252 -8.76 0.04 -8.41
CA GLU A 252 -8.82 0.03 -9.88
C GLU A 252 -7.85 -0.98 -10.54
N ALA A 253 -7.25 -1.90 -9.78
CA ALA A 253 -6.23 -2.84 -10.27
C ALA A 253 -6.78 -4.26 -10.54
N GLU A 254 -8.09 -4.45 -10.53
CA GLU A 254 -8.75 -5.73 -10.82
C GLU A 254 -9.50 -5.72 -12.16
#